data_AF-A0A382R174-F1
#
_entry.id   AF-A0A382R174-F1
#
_cell.length_a   1.000
_cell.length_b   1.000
_cell.length_c   1.000
_cell.angle_alpha   90.00
_cell.angle_beta   90.00
_cell.angle_gamma   90.00
#
_symmetry.space_group_name_H-M   'P 1'
#
loop_
_entity.id
_entity.type
_entity.pdbx_description
1 polymer ?
#
loop_
_entity_poly.entity_id
_entity_poly.type
_entity_poly.pdbx_seq_one_letter_code
_entity_poly.pdbx_strand_id
1 'polypeptide(L)' 'VRLLFLLVFWIISISACTKQSAFTVLSDLTYPNVEGSAEPHLVVGPTGAAVLSWLEPSPEGHALKFANYSGDVWS' A
#
# COMPACT_ATOMS: atom_id res chain seq x y z
N VAL A 1 -0.15 -46.33 19.72
CA VAL A 1 -1.07 -45.22 20.07
C VAL A 1 -0.35 -44.01 20.70
N ARG A 2 0.45 -44.19 21.77
CA ARG A 2 1.24 -43.10 22.39
C ARG A 2 2.21 -42.37 21.45
N LEU A 3 2.91 -43.08 20.56
CA LEU A 3 3.84 -42.48 19.59
C LEU A 3 3.12 -41.66 18.50
N LEU A 4 1.91 -42.09 18.11
CA LEU A 4 1.09 -41.39 17.12
C LEU A 4 0.59 -40.04 17.66
N PHE A 5 0.23 -39.99 18.94
CA PHE A 5 -0.18 -38.75 19.62
C PHE A 5 0.94 -37.71 19.70
N LEU A 6 2.19 -38.14 19.94
CA LEU A 6 3.35 -37.23 20.01
C LEU A 6 3.69 -36.64 18.63
N LEU A 7 3.59 -37.44 17.56
CA LEU A 7 3.80 -36.99 16.18
C LEU A 7 2.75 -35.96 15.74
N VAL A 8 1.47 -36.19 16.07
CA VAL A 8 0.38 -35.26 15.72
C VAL A 8 0.54 -33.93 16.45
N PHE A 9 0.92 -33.95 17.73
CA PHE A 9 1.17 -32.72 18.50
C PHE A 9 2.35 -31.91 17.93
N TRP A 10 3.40 -32.59 17.47
CA TRP A 10 4.56 -31.95 16.82
C TRP A 10 4.20 -31.28 15.49
N ILE A 11 3.32 -31.90 14.69
CA ILE A 11 2.84 -31.34 13.42
C ILE A 11 2.00 -30.08 13.66
N ILE A 12 1.21 -30.03 14.74
CA ILE A 12 0.35 -28.88 15.05
C ILE A 12 1.17 -27.64 15.46
N SER A 13 2.31 -27.82 16.15
CA SER A 13 3.15 -26.71 16.62
C SER A 13 3.89 -25.96 15.50
N ILE A 14 4.11 -26.55 14.33
CA ILE A 14 4.84 -25.93 13.21
C ILE A 14 3.92 -25.00 12.38
N SER A 15 2.60 -25.15 12.52
CA SER A 15 1.60 -24.33 11.80
C SER A 15 1.24 -23.01 12.49
N ALA A 16 2.02 -22.58 13.49
CA ALA A 16 1.96 -21.20 13.98
C ALA A 16 2.65 -20.28 12.94
N CYS A 17 1.98 -20.10 11.80
CA CYS A 17 2.33 -19.10 10.79
C CYS A 17 2.24 -17.74 11.46
N THR A 18 3.39 -17.23 11.89
CA THR A 18 3.52 -15.91 12.50
C THR A 18 3.19 -14.88 11.43
N LYS A 19 1.95 -14.37 11.41
CA LYS A 19 1.65 -13.12 10.73
C LYS A 19 2.34 -12.00 11.52
N GLN A 20 3.61 -11.76 11.21
CA GLN A 20 4.35 -10.61 11.70
C GLN A 20 3.61 -9.38 11.19
N SER A 21 2.92 -8.66 12.08
CA SER A 21 2.37 -7.36 11.75
C SER A 21 3.55 -6.41 11.60
N ALA A 22 3.95 -6.16 10.34
CA ALA A 22 4.98 -5.20 10.04
C ALA A 22 4.47 -3.83 10.46
N PHE A 23 5.14 -3.23 11.44
CA PHE A 23 4.96 -1.82 11.75
C PHE A 23 5.56 -1.02 10.59
N THR A 24 4.70 -0.54 9.71
CA THR A 24 5.09 0.33 8.60
C THR A 24 5.32 1.73 9.14
N VAL A 25 6.55 2.21 9.05
CA VAL A 25 6.87 3.63 9.25
C VAL A 25 6.09 4.42 8.20
N LEU A 26 5.24 5.36 8.64
CA LEU A 26 4.58 6.31 7.76
C LEU A 26 5.66 7.22 7.15
N SER A 27 6.05 6.95 5.90
CA SER A 27 6.83 7.88 5.10
C SER A 27 5.89 8.85 4.41
N ASP A 28 6.12 10.15 4.56
CA ASP A 28 5.41 11.16 3.76
C ASP A 28 5.71 10.93 2.27
N LEU A 29 4.67 10.58 1.52
CA LEU A 29 4.76 10.30 0.11
C LEU A 29 4.66 11.61 -0.67
N THR A 30 5.82 12.14 -1.11
CA THR A 30 5.85 13.30 -2.01
C THR A 30 5.31 12.88 -3.38
N TYR A 31 4.52 13.75 -4.01
CA TYR A 31 3.92 13.51 -5.32
C TYR A 31 4.15 14.73 -6.24
N PRO A 32 4.05 14.61 -7.57
CA PRO A 32 4.42 15.66 -8.51
C PRO A 32 3.34 16.75 -8.59
N ASN A 33 3.18 17.53 -7.52
CA ASN A 33 2.22 18.63 -7.45
C ASN A 33 2.87 20.00 -7.63
N VAL A 34 2.02 21.01 -7.88
CA VAL A 34 2.39 22.42 -7.94
C VAL A 34 1.76 23.19 -6.78
N GLU A 35 2.15 24.46 -6.61
CA GLU A 35 1.48 25.35 -5.68
C GLU A 35 0.01 25.54 -6.07
N GLY A 36 -0.89 25.45 -5.09
CA GLY A 36 -2.33 25.54 -5.33
C GLY A 36 -2.99 24.23 -5.78
N SER A 37 -2.24 23.12 -5.89
CA SER A 37 -2.84 21.80 -6.08
C SER A 37 -3.78 21.44 -4.93
N ALA A 38 -4.91 20.80 -5.26
CA ALA A 38 -5.97 20.49 -4.31
C ALA A 38 -6.61 19.12 -4.58
N GLU A 39 -7.46 18.70 -3.63
CA GLU A 39 -8.29 17.49 -3.74
C GLU A 39 -7.51 16.19 -4.03
N PRO A 40 -6.43 15.87 -3.28
CA PRO A 40 -5.71 14.63 -3.48
C PRO A 40 -6.59 13.43 -3.11
N HIS A 41 -6.65 12.45 -4.00
CA HIS A 41 -7.34 11.19 -3.77
C HIS A 41 -6.45 10.01 -4.18
N LEU A 42 -6.04 9.21 -3.19
CA LEU A 42 -5.16 8.05 -3.34
C LEU A 42 -5.98 6.76 -3.24
N VAL A 43 -5.84 5.89 -4.24
CA VAL A 43 -6.44 4.56 -4.24
C VAL A 43 -5.34 3.51 -4.38
N VAL A 44 -5.38 2.47 -3.55
CA VAL A 44 -4.46 1.33 -3.60
C VAL A 44 -5.23 0.08 -4.04
N GLY A 45 -4.77 -0.56 -5.12
CA GLY A 45 -5.34 -1.80 -5.63
C GLY A 45 -4.92 -3.04 -4.81
N PRO A 46 -5.53 -4.21 -5.07
CA PRO A 46 -5.27 -5.44 -4.30
C PRO A 46 -3.82 -5.96 -4.36
N THR A 47 -3.06 -5.53 -5.39
CA THR A 47 -1.67 -5.92 -5.64
C THR A 47 -0.66 -4.87 -5.15
N GLY A 48 -1.12 -3.80 -4.48
CA GLY A 48 -0.28 -2.72 -3.97
C GLY A 48 0.02 -1.61 -4.99
N ALA A 49 -0.42 -1.75 -6.24
CA ALA A 49 -0.37 -0.65 -7.21
C ALA A 49 -1.26 0.51 -6.72
N ALA A 50 -0.73 1.73 -6.73
CA ALA A 50 -1.48 2.90 -6.29
C ALA A 50 -1.65 3.92 -7.42
N VAL A 51 -2.77 4.62 -7.39
CA VAL A 51 -3.09 5.73 -8.29
C VAL A 51 -3.47 6.93 -7.44
N LEU A 52 -2.86 8.07 -7.72
CA LEU A 52 -3.19 9.35 -7.10
C LEU A 52 -3.79 10.27 -8.16
N SER A 53 -4.89 10.93 -7.83
CA SER A 53 -5.45 12.04 -8.62
C SER A 53 -5.52 13.33 -7.81
N TRP A 54 -5.37 14.47 -8.48
CA TRP A 54 -5.45 15.80 -7.87
C TRP A 54 -5.92 16.85 -8.89
N LEU A 55 -6.39 17.99 -8.40
CA LEU A 55 -6.63 19.17 -9.22
C LEU A 55 -5.40 20.09 -9.19
N GLU A 56 -4.99 20.57 -10.35
CA GLU A 56 -4.02 21.65 -10.48
C GLU A 56 -4.68 22.92 -11.00
N PRO A 57 -4.27 24.11 -10.54
CA PRO A 57 -4.67 25.36 -11.16
C PRO A 57 -4.30 25.40 -12.65
N SER A 58 -5.20 25.93 -13.47
CA SER A 58 -4.97 26.20 -14.89
C SER A 58 -5.52 27.59 -15.25
N PRO A 59 -5.11 28.21 -16.37
CA PRO A 59 -5.60 29.53 -16.75
C PRO A 59 -7.12 29.64 -16.88
N GLU A 60 -7.81 28.53 -17.17
CA GLU A 60 -9.26 28.49 -17.37
C GLU A 60 -10.02 27.84 -16.19
N GLY A 61 -9.33 27.51 -15.11
CA GLY A 61 -9.92 26.86 -13.93
C GLY A 61 -8.97 25.84 -13.32
N HIS A 62 -9.32 24.56 -13.43
CA HIS A 62 -8.51 23.46 -12.89
C HIS A 62 -8.33 22.34 -13.92
N ALA A 63 -7.20 21.67 -13.85
CA ALA A 63 -6.92 20.46 -14.61
C ALA A 63 -6.86 19.26 -13.66
N LEU A 64 -7.59 18.19 -13.99
CA LEU A 64 -7.43 16.92 -13.32
C LEU A 64 -6.11 16.28 -13.76
N LYS A 65 -5.27 15.94 -12.79
CA LYS A 65 -4.02 15.19 -12.98
C LYS A 65 -4.11 13.85 -12.28
N PHE A 66 -3.29 12.91 -12.75
CA PHE A 66 -3.11 11.63 -12.08
C PHE A 66 -1.70 11.10 -12.29
N ALA A 67 -1.27 10.21 -11.41
CA ALA A 67 -0.02 9.47 -11.52
C ALA A 67 -0.20 8.06 -10.94
N ASN A 68 0.49 7.09 -11.53
CA ASN A 68 0.61 5.74 -10.97
C ASN A 68 1.86 5.67 -10.09
N TYR A 69 1.76 4.97 -8.96
CA TYR A 69 2.90 4.67 -8.09
C TYR A 69 3.33 3.23 -8.30
N SER A 70 4.58 3.05 -8.74
CA SER A 70 5.18 1.74 -8.95
C SER A 70 6.67 1.79 -8.65
N GLY A 71 7.18 0.85 -7.86
CA GLY A 71 8.61 0.75 -7.55
C GLY A 71 9.21 2.02 -6.95
N ASP A 72 8.44 2.69 -6.09
CA ASP A 72 8.77 3.96 -5.45
C ASP A 72 8.87 5.19 -6.37
N VAL A 73 8.27 5.11 -7.55
CA VAL A 73 8.27 6.18 -8.55
C VAL A 73 6.85 6.50 -9.01
N TRP A 74 6.58 7.79 -9.17
CA TRP A 74 5.39 8.29 -9.86
C TRP A 74 5.61 8.36 -11.37
N SER A 75 4.63 7.90 -12.14
CA SER A 75 4.59 8.00 -13.61
C SER A 75 3.25 8.46 -14.12
#